data_AF-A0A1H3SZU0-F1
#
_entry.id   AF-A0A1H3SZU0-F1
#
_cell.length_a   1.000
_cell.length_b   1.000
_cell.length_c   1.000
_cell.angle_alpha   90.00
_cell.angle_beta   90.00
_cell.angle_gamma   90.00
#
_symmetry.space_group_name_H-M   'P 1'
#
loop_
_entity.id
_entity.type
_entity.pdbx_description
1 polymer ?
#
loop_
_entity_poly.entity_id
_entity_poly.type
_entity_poly.pdbx_seq_one_letter_code
_entity_poly.pdbx_strand_id
1 'polypeptide(L)'
;MNAYETGRSADISATDLDRVASHADVAHIVERMLHDLRAHPDAWENGTLERFLDALAASFDALPPLHANRGERMPDQPTWKLIAEVLVMATGYE
;
A
#
# COMPACT_ATOMS: atom_id res chain seq x y z
N MET A 1 -15.50 -21.54 6.03
CA MET A 1 -15.09 -20.30 5.36
C MET A 1 -16.19 -19.29 5.58
N ASN A 2 -15.93 -18.24 6.34
CA ASN A 2 -16.93 -17.23 6.68
C ASN A 2 -16.98 -16.22 5.52
N ALA A 3 -18.16 -15.84 5.04
CA ALA A 3 -18.33 -15.05 3.81
C ALA A 3 -17.93 -13.55 3.95
N TYR A 4 -17.25 -13.18 5.04
CA TYR A 4 -16.94 -11.80 5.41
C TYR A 4 -15.50 -11.64 5.94
N GLU A 5 -14.62 -12.62 5.73
CA GLU A 5 -13.19 -12.38 5.93
C GLU A 5 -12.68 -11.57 4.74
N THR A 6 -12.78 -10.24 4.86
CA THR A 6 -11.96 -9.35 4.04
C THR A 6 -10.51 -9.56 4.48
N GLY A 7 -9.63 -9.78 3.52
CA GLY A 7 -8.20 -9.91 3.73
C GLY A 7 -7.61 -8.65 4.32
N ARG A 8 -6.33 -8.73 4.71
CA ARG A 8 -5.59 -7.62 5.32
C ARG A 8 -4.64 -6.95 4.34
N SER A 9 -4.13 -5.77 4.68
CA SER A 9 -2.93 -5.21 4.05
C SER A 9 -1.67 -5.95 4.50
N ALA A 10 -0.57 -5.70 3.78
CA ALA A 10 0.78 -6.07 4.18
C ALA A 10 1.14 -5.52 5.57
N ASP A 11 1.92 -6.29 6.34
CA ASP A 11 2.39 -5.88 7.66
C ASP A 11 3.54 -4.85 7.60
N ILE A 12 3.18 -3.62 7.28
CA ILE A 12 4.05 -2.45 7.23
C ILE A 12 3.50 -1.39 8.19
N SER A 13 4.29 -0.97 9.17
CA SER A 13 3.84 0.02 10.16
C SER A 13 3.90 1.44 9.61
N ALA A 14 3.08 2.34 10.16
CA ALA A 14 3.15 3.77 9.85
C ALA A 14 4.56 4.35 10.12
N THR A 15 5.23 3.88 11.17
CA THR A 15 6.61 4.28 11.50
C THR A 15 7.62 3.85 10.45
N ASP A 16 7.40 2.71 9.77
CA ASP A 16 8.24 2.29 8.65
C ASP A 16 8.05 3.23 7.45
N LEU A 17 6.81 3.59 7.15
CA LEU A 17 6.47 4.52 6.06
C LEU A 17 7.01 5.93 6.30
N ASP A 18 6.99 6.41 7.55
CA ASP A 18 7.53 7.72 7.92
C ASP A 18 9.04 7.85 7.70
N ARG A 19 9.77 6.72 7.59
CA ARG A 19 11.22 6.70 7.36
C ARG A 19 11.61 6.65 5.89
N VAL A 20 10.65 6.51 4.97
CA VAL A 20 10.93 6.37 3.55
C VAL A 20 11.35 7.71 2.95
N ALA A 21 12.64 7.85 2.63
CA ALA A 21 13.21 9.08 2.07
C ALA A 21 13.91 8.87 0.71
N SER A 22 14.08 7.62 0.29
CA SER A 22 14.82 7.26 -0.93
C SER A 22 14.20 6.07 -1.66
N HIS A 23 14.63 5.85 -2.91
CA HIS A 23 14.25 4.66 -3.68
C HIS A 23 14.71 3.35 -2.99
N ALA A 24 15.80 3.39 -2.23
CA ALA A 24 16.32 2.23 -1.50
C ALA A 24 15.38 1.86 -0.35
N ASP A 25 14.79 2.85 0.32
CA ASP A 25 13.78 2.62 1.36
C ASP A 25 12.51 2.01 0.77
N VAL A 26 12.07 2.49 -0.42
CA VAL A 26 10.94 1.88 -1.13
C VAL A 26 11.23 0.42 -1.49
N ALA A 27 12.43 0.12 -1.99
CA ALA A 27 12.83 -1.25 -2.28
C ALA A 27 12.76 -2.13 -1.02
N HIS A 28 13.19 -1.62 0.13
CA HIS A 28 13.09 -2.32 1.40
C HIS A 28 11.63 -2.58 1.83
N ILE A 29 10.72 -1.62 1.60
CA ILE A 29 9.27 -1.83 1.83
C ILE A 29 8.74 -2.96 0.94
N VAL A 30 9.09 -2.97 -0.36
CA VAL A 30 8.67 -4.03 -1.29
C VAL A 30 9.21 -5.41 -0.88
N GLU A 31 10.45 -5.49 -0.39
CA GLU A 31 11.02 -6.73 0.13
C GLU A 31 10.26 -7.26 1.35
N ARG A 32 9.87 -6.36 2.27
CA ARG A 32 9.05 -6.72 3.43
C ARG A 32 7.64 -7.16 3.05
N MET A 33 7.02 -6.48 2.09
CA MET A 33 5.75 -6.89 1.50
C MET A 33 5.85 -8.30 0.91
N LEU A 34 6.91 -8.60 0.15
CA LEU A 34 7.13 -9.94 -0.41
C LEU A 34 7.36 -10.99 0.67
N HIS A 35 8.08 -10.65 1.74
CA HIS A 35 8.28 -11.55 2.88
C HIS A 35 6.95 -11.89 3.57
N ASP A 36 6.12 -10.87 3.83
CA ASP A 36 4.81 -11.02 4.44
C ASP A 36 3.86 -11.85 3.58
N LEU A 37 3.79 -11.57 2.27
CA LEU A 37 2.98 -12.36 1.32
C LEU A 37 3.40 -13.83 1.30
N ARG A 38 4.72 -14.12 1.36
CA ARG A 38 5.21 -15.51 1.39
C ARG A 38 4.87 -16.22 2.70
N ALA A 39 4.87 -15.49 3.82
CA ALA A 39 4.48 -16.04 5.12
C ALA A 39 2.97 -16.26 5.23
N HIS A 40 2.17 -15.44 4.53
CA HIS A 40 0.72 -15.39 4.64
C HIS A 40 0.03 -15.22 3.27
N PRO A 41 0.16 -16.19 2.34
CA PRO A 41 -0.23 -16.03 0.92
C PRO A 41 -1.72 -15.77 0.70
N ASP A 42 -2.58 -16.29 1.57
CA ASP A 42 -4.04 -16.15 1.47
C ASP A 42 -4.59 -15.05 2.38
N ALA A 43 -3.72 -14.31 3.09
CA ALA A 43 -4.16 -13.31 4.05
C ALA A 43 -4.38 -11.93 3.44
N TRP A 44 -3.70 -11.61 2.34
CA TRP A 44 -3.87 -10.31 1.69
C TRP A 44 -5.24 -10.19 1.06
N GLU A 45 -5.87 -9.02 1.16
CA GLU A 45 -7.06 -8.72 0.35
C GLU A 45 -6.66 -8.90 -1.11
N ASN A 46 -5.62 -8.23 -1.58
CA ASN A 46 -5.17 -8.30 -2.97
C ASN A 46 -3.96 -9.23 -3.16
N GLY A 47 -4.14 -10.51 -2.82
CA GLY A 47 -3.07 -11.53 -2.85
C GLY A 47 -2.62 -12.01 -4.24
N THR A 48 -3.34 -11.69 -5.32
CA THR A 48 -2.92 -12.01 -6.69
C THR A 48 -2.38 -10.77 -7.40
N LEU A 49 -1.50 -10.96 -8.38
CA LEU A 49 -0.93 -9.85 -9.15
C LEU A 49 -2.02 -9.02 -9.85
N GLU A 50 -3.04 -9.68 -10.41
CA GLU A 50 -4.16 -9.01 -11.07
C GLU A 50 -4.89 -8.06 -10.12
N ARG A 51 -5.29 -8.57 -8.94
CA ARG A 51 -5.98 -7.77 -7.92
C ARG A 51 -5.10 -6.67 -7.35
N PHE A 52 -3.82 -6.96 -7.13
CA PHE A 52 -2.86 -5.97 -6.63
C PHE A 52 -2.70 -4.81 -7.61
N LEU A 53 -2.57 -5.08 -8.92
CA LEU A 53 -2.42 -4.03 -9.93
C LEU A 53 -3.69 -3.20 -10.10
N ASP A 54 -4.87 -3.82 -10.00
CA ASP A 54 -6.16 -3.12 -10.03
C ASP A 54 -6.30 -2.18 -8.82
N ALA A 55 -6.06 -2.70 -7.62
CA ALA A 55 -6.08 -1.92 -6.38
C ALA A 55 -4.98 -0.84 -6.33
N LEU A 56 -3.84 -1.07 -6.96
CA LEU A 56 -2.76 -0.07 -7.07
C LEU A 56 -3.22 1.13 -7.90
N ALA A 57 -3.90 0.90 -9.02
CA ALA A 57 -4.49 1.97 -9.82
C ALA A 57 -5.54 2.75 -9.02
N ALA A 58 -6.46 2.05 -8.37
CA ALA A 58 -7.48 2.66 -7.50
C ALA A 58 -6.88 3.48 -6.36
N SER A 59 -5.77 3.01 -5.77
CA SER A 59 -5.05 3.70 -4.70
C SER A 59 -4.45 5.04 -5.18
N PHE A 60 -3.96 5.12 -6.42
CA PHE A 60 -3.50 6.39 -7.00
C PHE A 60 -4.65 7.37 -7.22
N ASP A 61 -5.79 6.89 -7.73
CA ASP A 61 -7.00 7.71 -7.94
C ASP A 61 -7.61 8.20 -6.62
N ALA A 62 -7.37 7.48 -5.52
CA ALA A 62 -7.79 7.86 -4.18
C ALA A 62 -6.92 8.95 -3.53
N LEU A 63 -5.72 9.27 -4.07
CA LEU A 63 -4.82 10.25 -3.45
C LEU A 63 -5.40 11.67 -3.39
N PRO A 64 -5.95 12.25 -4.47
CA PRO A 64 -6.54 13.59 -4.40
C PRO A 64 -7.66 13.73 -3.36
N PRO A 65 -8.70 12.87 -3.34
CA PRO A 65 -9.76 13.00 -2.33
C PRO A 65 -9.24 12.74 -0.91
N LEU A 66 -8.27 11.85 -0.72
CA LEU A 66 -7.67 11.58 0.59
C LEU A 66 -6.91 12.79 1.15
N HIS A 67 -6.14 13.50 0.32
CA HIS A 67 -5.47 14.74 0.72
C HIS A 67 -6.48 15.86 1.02
N ALA A 68 -7.49 16.04 0.15
CA ALA A 68 -8.52 17.03 0.33
C ALA A 68 -9.27 16.85 1.66
N ASN A 69 -9.60 15.61 2.02
CA ASN A 69 -10.27 15.26 3.28
C ASN A 69 -9.40 15.55 4.52
N ARG A 70 -8.07 15.56 4.39
CA ARG A 70 -7.12 15.93 5.45
C ARG A 70 -6.83 17.43 5.52
N GLY A 71 -7.40 18.23 4.59
CA GLY A 71 -7.04 19.64 4.44
C GLY A 71 -5.61 19.84 3.90
N GLU A 72 -5.03 18.79 3.34
CA GLU A 72 -3.68 18.79 2.78
C GLU A 72 -3.74 19.06 1.28
N ARG A 73 -2.75 19.76 0.74
CA ARG A 73 -2.56 19.86 -0.71
C ARG A 73 -1.76 18.67 -1.19
N MET A 74 -2.18 18.08 -2.30
CA MET A 74 -1.39 17.07 -2.99
C MET A 74 -0.05 17.69 -3.44
N PRO A 75 1.08 17.00 -3.22
CA PRO A 75 2.38 17.56 -3.60
C PRO A 75 2.53 17.59 -5.12
N ASP A 76 3.23 18.60 -5.64
CA ASP A 76 3.50 18.75 -7.08
C ASP A 76 4.43 17.66 -7.64
N GLN A 77 5.19 17.00 -6.75
CA GLN A 77 6.05 15.87 -7.05
C GLN A 77 5.81 14.76 -6.01
N PRO A 78 5.68 13.49 -6.41
CA PRO A 78 5.50 12.41 -5.45
C PRO A 78 6.75 12.25 -4.60
N THR A 79 6.56 12.09 -3.29
CA THR A 79 7.64 11.70 -2.37
C THR A 79 7.84 10.19 -2.45
N TRP A 80 9.03 9.71 -2.07
CA TRP A 80 9.26 8.27 -1.95
C TRP A 80 8.32 7.62 -0.92
N LYS A 81 7.99 8.34 0.15
CA LYS A 81 6.97 7.93 1.12
C LYS A 81 5.61 7.71 0.45
N LEU A 82 5.14 8.64 -0.38
CA LEU A 82 3.87 8.51 -1.09
C LEU A 82 3.83 7.25 -1.98
N ILE A 83 4.94 6.95 -2.66
CA ILE A 83 5.07 5.72 -3.45
C ILE A 83 4.96 4.48 -2.57
N ALA A 84 5.65 4.45 -1.43
CA ALA A 84 5.55 3.32 -0.48
C ALA A 84 4.15 3.18 0.11
N GLU A 85 3.48 4.29 0.46
CA GLU A 85 2.11 4.29 0.99
C GLU A 85 1.12 3.68 -0.01
N VAL A 86 1.20 4.08 -1.29
CA VAL A 86 0.32 3.56 -2.35
C VAL A 86 0.57 2.07 -2.61
N LEU A 87 1.82 1.61 -2.58
CA LEU A 87 2.16 0.19 -2.70
C LEU A 87 1.58 -0.63 -1.55
N VAL A 88 1.66 -0.14 -0.32
CA VAL A 88 1.09 -0.83 0.85
C VAL A 88 -0.44 -0.79 0.80
N MET A 89 -1.03 0.34 0.42
CA MET A 89 -2.49 0.48 0.27
C MET A 89 -3.04 -0.55 -0.71
N ALA A 90 -2.38 -0.76 -1.86
CA ALA A 90 -2.78 -1.72 -2.88
C ALA A 90 -2.89 -3.17 -2.39
N THR A 91 -2.29 -3.53 -1.26
CA THR A 91 -2.40 -4.89 -0.69
C THR A 91 -3.72 -5.14 0.05
N GLY A 92 -4.41 -4.06 0.46
CA GLY A 92 -5.63 -4.13 1.29
C GLY A 92 -6.79 -3.24 0.82
N TYR A 93 -6.63 -2.49 -0.28
CA TYR A 93 -7.68 -1.61 -0.81
C TYR A 93 -8.76 -2.43 -1.52
N GLU A 94 -10.03 -2.23 -1.13
CA GLU A 94 -11.20 -2.94 -1.68
C GLU A 94 -11.73 -2.34 -2.99
#